data_AF-A0A6G0Z7V7-F1
#
_entry.id   AF-A0A6G0Z7V7-F1
#
_cell.length_a   1.000
_cell.length_b   1.000
_cell.length_c   1.000
_cell.angle_alpha   90.00
_cell.angle_beta   90.00
_cell.angle_gamma   90.00
#
_symmetry.space_group_name_H-M   'P 1'
#
loop_
_entity.id
_entity.type
_entity.pdbx_description
1 polymer ?
#
loop_
_entity_poly.entity_id
_entity_poly.type
_entity_poly.pdbx_seq_one_letter_code
_entity_poly.pdbx_strand_id
1 'polypeptide(L)'
;MLDGLAFLTINKVYDGMKYLKTVPSEVLDYFDSTYVNGTYRKSGKGMNIKLKKNKPLFSLEKKNVHEATVNSQQRTNNICESWNNRFTHLVFLSNTRTQP
;
A
#
# COMPACT_ATOMS: atom_id res chain seq x y z
N MET A 1 -6.15 5.55 9.03
CA MET A 1 -6.93 5.61 7.78
C MET A 1 -6.35 4.70 6.69
N LEU A 2 -5.02 4.53 6.62
CA LEU A 2 -4.39 3.49 5.79
C LEU A 2 -4.53 2.08 6.41
N ASP A 3 -4.48 1.98 7.74
CA ASP A 3 -4.53 0.70 8.47
C ASP A 3 -5.87 0.00 8.33
N GLY A 4 -6.91 0.81 8.09
CA GLY A 4 -8.24 0.32 7.74
C GLY A 4 -8.23 -0.56 6.49
N LEU A 5 -7.32 -0.34 5.52
CA LEU A 5 -7.24 -1.17 4.32
C LEU A 5 -6.85 -2.62 4.65
N ALA A 6 -6.06 -2.85 5.70
CA ALA A 6 -5.65 -4.20 6.10
C ALA A 6 -6.82 -5.04 6.65
N PHE A 7 -7.91 -4.38 7.07
CA PHE A 7 -9.12 -5.01 7.59
C PHE A 7 -10.24 -5.17 6.56
N LEU A 8 -10.08 -4.61 5.35
CA LEU A 8 -11.01 -4.86 4.26
C LEU A 8 -10.77 -6.25 3.67
N THR A 9 -11.81 -6.89 3.13
CA THR A 9 -11.60 -8.05 2.25
C THR A 9 -10.70 -7.63 1.08
N ILE A 10 -9.86 -8.54 0.57
CA ILE A 10 -8.88 -8.24 -0.49
C ILE A 10 -9.54 -7.54 -1.70
N ASN A 11 -10.76 -7.99 -2.04
CA ASN A 11 -11.56 -7.45 -3.13
C ASN A 11 -11.91 -5.96 -2.93
N LYS A 12 -12.06 -5.54 -1.67
CA LYS A 12 -12.41 -4.16 -1.27
C LYS A 12 -11.21 -3.26 -1.03
N VAL A 13 -10.00 -3.80 -0.96
CA VAL A 13 -8.77 -3.00 -0.77
C VAL A 13 -8.58 -2.02 -1.93
N TYR A 14 -8.87 -2.44 -3.18
CA TYR A 14 -8.75 -1.57 -4.35
C TYR A 14 -9.77 -0.43 -4.35
N ASP A 15 -11.01 -0.72 -3.97
CA ASP A 15 -12.07 0.28 -3.82
C ASP A 15 -11.70 1.29 -2.72
N GLY A 16 -11.22 0.80 -1.58
CA GLY A 16 -10.74 1.64 -0.48
C GLY A 16 -9.57 2.53 -0.88
N MET A 17 -8.61 2.01 -1.64
CA MET A 17 -7.49 2.81 -2.15
C MET A 17 -7.95 3.87 -3.15
N LYS A 18 -8.91 3.55 -4.03
CA LYS A 18 -9.52 4.51 -4.96
C LYS A 18 -10.24 5.63 -4.21
N TYR A 19 -10.96 5.29 -3.13
CA TYR A 19 -11.57 6.28 -2.25
C TYR A 19 -10.51 7.15 -1.57
N LEU A 20 -9.45 6.56 -1.01
CA LEU A 20 -8.40 7.35 -0.35
C LEU A 20 -7.72 8.34 -1.29
N LYS A 21 -7.54 8.00 -2.57
CA LYS A 21 -6.97 8.90 -3.58
C LYS A 21 -7.78 10.17 -3.84
N THR A 22 -9.03 10.25 -3.40
CA THR A 22 -9.81 11.51 -3.48
C THR A 22 -9.42 12.49 -2.38
N VAL A 23 -8.69 12.03 -1.35
CA VAL A 23 -8.17 12.84 -0.26
C VAL A 23 -6.73 13.26 -0.62
N PRO A 24 -6.39 14.56 -0.55
CA PRO A 24 -5.03 15.02 -0.83
C PRO A 24 -4.05 14.48 0.21
N SER A 25 -3.11 13.65 -0.23
CA SER A 25 -2.04 13.12 0.62
C SER A 25 -0.84 12.69 -0.22
N GLU A 26 0.33 13.16 0.17
CA GLU A 26 1.61 12.89 -0.52
C GLU A 26 2.07 11.44 -0.36
N VAL A 27 1.55 10.71 0.64
CA VAL A 27 1.97 9.34 0.95
C VAL A 27 1.14 8.29 0.20
N LEU A 28 -0.06 8.65 -0.28
CA LEU A 28 -0.98 7.69 -0.90
C LEU A 28 -0.48 7.13 -2.24
N ASP A 29 0.23 7.94 -3.04
CA ASP A 29 0.79 7.46 -4.31
C ASP A 29 1.95 6.49 -4.09
N TYR A 30 2.81 6.80 -3.11
CA TYR A 30 3.86 5.88 -2.67
C TYR A 30 3.25 4.57 -2.16
N PHE A 31 2.19 4.69 -1.36
CA PHE A 31 1.50 3.57 -0.78
C PHE A 31 0.89 2.66 -1.84
N ASP A 32 0.10 3.24 -2.74
CA ASP A 32 -0.60 2.51 -3.79
C ASP A 32 0.39 1.77 -4.70
N SER A 33 1.44 2.47 -5.11
CA SER A 33 2.47 1.92 -6.01
C SER A 33 3.33 0.84 -5.36
N THR A 34 3.54 0.89 -4.04
CA THR A 34 4.40 -0.07 -3.34
C THR A 34 3.62 -1.26 -2.78
N TYR A 35 2.37 -1.04 -2.36
CA TYR A 35 1.61 -1.99 -1.53
C TYR A 35 0.31 -2.50 -2.16
N VAL A 36 -0.35 -1.75 -3.06
CA VAL A 36 -1.68 -2.10 -3.58
C VAL A 36 -1.67 -2.37 -5.09
N ASN A 37 -1.59 -1.34 -5.92
CA ASN A 37 -1.69 -1.50 -7.38
C ASN A 37 -0.36 -1.80 -8.07
N GLY A 38 0.78 -1.48 -7.45
CA GLY A 38 2.08 -1.61 -8.10
C GLY A 38 2.39 -0.42 -9.03
N THR A 39 3.50 -0.50 -9.75
CA THR A 39 3.88 0.51 -10.76
C THR A 39 3.71 0.00 -12.18
N TYR A 40 3.64 0.90 -13.14
CA TYR A 40 3.76 0.56 -14.56
C TYR A 40 5.11 1.04 -15.07
N ARG A 41 5.84 0.17 -15.76
CA ARG A 41 7.06 0.54 -16.47
C ARG A 41 6.81 0.57 -17.98
N LYS A 42 7.28 1.64 -18.62
CA LYS A 42 7.28 1.74 -20.08
C LYS A 42 8.41 0.85 -20.63
N SER A 43 8.13 0.14 -21.71
CA SER A 43 9.07 -0.70 -22.43
C SER A 43 8.84 -0.58 -23.92
N GLY A 44 9.89 -0.57 -24.74
CA GLY A 44 9.80 -0.37 -26.19
C GLY A 44 10.31 1.00 -26.64
N LYS A 45 10.36 1.22 -27.96
CA LYS A 45 10.89 2.43 -28.60
C LYS A 45 9.96 2.91 -29.71
N GLY A 46 9.98 4.22 -29.98
CA GLY A 46 9.17 4.86 -31.02
C GLY A 46 7.67 4.69 -30.75
N MET A 47 6.90 4.34 -31.77
CA MET A 47 5.45 4.13 -31.66
C MET A 47 5.05 2.83 -30.96
N ASN A 48 6.01 1.95 -30.62
CA ASN A 48 5.76 0.65 -29.99
C ASN A 48 5.96 0.68 -28.47
N ILE A 49 5.36 1.65 -27.77
CA ILE A 49 5.41 1.71 -26.31
C ILE A 49 4.46 0.66 -25.73
N LYS A 50 5.01 -0.24 -24.91
CA LYS A 50 4.27 -1.23 -24.11
C LYS A 50 4.34 -0.82 -22.64
N LEU A 51 3.21 -0.91 -21.94
CA LEU A 51 3.16 -0.76 -20.49
C LEU A 51 3.20 -2.14 -19.84
N LYS A 52 4.24 -2.41 -19.03
CA LYS A 52 4.32 -3.63 -18.23
C LYS A 52 4.02 -3.30 -16.78
N LYS A 53 3.09 -4.04 -16.17
CA LYS A 53 2.77 -3.91 -14.75
C LYS A 53 3.86 -4.56 -13.91
N ASN A 54 4.46 -3.79 -13.01
CA ASN A 54 5.27 -4.30 -11.92
C ASN A 54 4.33 -4.63 -10.76
N LYS A 55 4.45 -5.84 -10.22
CA LYS A 55 3.67 -6.24 -9.04
C LYS A 55 4.11 -5.40 -7.83
N PRO A 56 3.20 -5.11 -6.88
CA PRO A 56 3.57 -4.50 -5.60
C PRO A 56 4.62 -5.37 -4.88
N LEU A 57 5.41 -4.73 -4.01
CA LEU A 57 6.58 -5.34 -3.37
C LEU A 57 6.22 -6.57 -2.53
N PHE A 58 4.99 -6.62 -2.01
CA PHE A 58 4.44 -7.82 -1.37
C PHE A 58 2.97 -7.98 -1.72
N SER A 59 2.49 -9.23 -1.79
CA SER A 59 1.10 -9.55 -2.09
C SER A 59 0.14 -9.07 -0.99
N LEU A 60 -1.07 -8.65 -1.40
CA LEU A 60 -2.13 -8.24 -0.48
C LEU A 60 -2.53 -9.38 0.46
N GLU A 61 -2.59 -10.62 -0.05
CA GLU A 61 -2.90 -11.82 0.74
C GLU A 61 -1.99 -12.01 1.96
N LYS A 62 -0.72 -11.59 1.85
CA LYS A 62 0.26 -11.70 2.94
C LYS A 62 0.20 -10.55 3.94
N LYS A 63 -0.43 -9.44 3.55
CA LYS A 63 -0.55 -8.19 4.33
C LYS A 63 -1.94 -7.96 4.90
N ASN A 64 -2.92 -8.68 4.41
CA ASN A 64 -4.30 -8.52 4.83
C ASN A 64 -4.53 -9.32 6.12
N VAL A 65 -5.20 -8.70 7.09
CA VAL A 65 -5.51 -9.32 8.39
C VAL A 65 -7.00 -9.54 8.58
N HIS A 66 -7.82 -9.33 7.55
CA HIS A 66 -9.27 -9.49 7.59
C HIS A 66 -9.64 -10.90 8.07
N GLU A 67 -9.22 -11.94 7.36
CA GLU A 67 -9.53 -13.33 7.70
C GLU A 67 -8.97 -13.73 9.07
N ALA A 68 -7.75 -13.31 9.39
CA ALA A 68 -7.16 -13.58 10.70
C ALA A 68 -7.96 -12.93 11.83
N THR A 69 -8.50 -11.72 11.59
CA THR A 69 -9.30 -10.98 12.56
C THR A 69 -10.70 -11.59 12.70
N VAL A 70 -11.37 -11.93 11.60
CA VAL A 70 -12.70 -12.56 11.60
C VAL A 70 -12.66 -13.94 12.28
N ASN A 71 -11.63 -14.73 12.00
CA ASN A 71 -11.50 -16.09 12.52
C ASN A 71 -10.73 -16.17 13.86
N SER A 72 -10.44 -15.04 14.50
CA SER A 72 -9.67 -14.96 15.77
C SER A 72 -8.35 -15.76 15.74
N GLN A 73 -7.72 -15.84 14.58
CA GLN A 73 -6.44 -16.52 14.41
C GLN A 73 -5.31 -15.65 14.96
N GLN A 74 -4.20 -16.27 15.34
CA GLN A 74 -3.02 -15.51 15.73
C GLN A 74 -2.57 -14.62 14.57
N ARG A 75 -2.53 -13.31 14.81
CA ARG A 75 -1.96 -12.35 13.87
C ARG A 75 -0.48 -12.66 13.75
N THR A 76 -0.03 -13.15 12.59
CA THR A 76 1.38 -13.37 12.34
C THR A 76 2.09 -12.02 12.27
N ASN A 77 2.98 -11.79 13.22
CA ASN A 77 3.44 -10.46 13.59
C ASN A 77 4.46 -9.81 12.63
N ASN A 78 4.71 -10.30 11.41
CA ASN A 78 5.93 -9.87 10.69
C ASN A 78 5.75 -8.99 9.44
N ILE A 79 4.57 -8.96 8.80
CA ILE A 79 4.39 -8.15 7.57
C ILE A 79 3.55 -6.89 7.83
N CYS A 80 2.50 -6.98 8.65
CA CYS A 80 1.67 -5.83 9.00
C CYS A 80 2.39 -4.88 9.96
N GLU A 81 3.19 -5.41 10.89
CA GLU A 81 4.08 -4.57 11.70
C GLU A 81 5.16 -3.91 10.85
N SER A 82 5.74 -4.61 9.86
CA SER A 82 6.70 -3.98 8.94
C SER A 82 6.06 -2.82 8.16
N TRP A 83 4.79 -3.00 7.78
CA TRP A 83 3.98 -1.98 7.12
C TRP A 83 3.70 -0.77 8.01
N ASN A 84 3.25 -0.99 9.26
CA ASN A 84 3.03 0.06 10.25
C ASN A 84 4.34 0.75 10.66
N ASN A 85 5.41 0.01 10.95
CA ASN A 85 6.70 0.54 11.36
C ASN A 85 7.32 1.40 10.25
N ARG A 86 7.25 0.95 8.99
CA ARG A 86 7.79 1.71 7.86
C ARG A 86 6.96 2.96 7.57
N PHE A 87 5.64 2.89 7.73
CA PHE A 87 4.78 4.07 7.66
C PHE A 87 5.11 5.09 8.76
N THR A 88 5.24 4.61 10.00
CA THR A 88 5.65 5.42 11.16
C THR A 88 6.96 6.14 10.90
N HIS A 89 7.98 5.46 10.37
CA HIS A 89 9.25 6.10 10.00
C HIS A 89 9.09 7.18 8.91
N LEU A 90 8.26 6.95 7.90
CA LEU A 90 8.02 7.93 6.83
C LEU A 90 7.34 9.20 7.36
N VAL A 91 6.34 9.05 8.23
CA VAL A 91 5.63 10.17 8.87
C VAL A 91 6.54 10.92 9.86
N PHE A 92 7.38 10.19 10.61
CA PHE A 92 8.33 10.85 11.50
C PHE A 92 9.39 11.64 10.74
N LEU A 93 9.92 11.13 9.62
CA LEU A 93 10.89 11.85 8.79
C LEU A 93 10.30 13.07 8.08
N SER A 94 9.02 13.05 7.71
CA SER A 94 8.36 14.24 7.15
C SER A 94 8.21 15.33 8.20
N ASN A 95 7.86 14.98 9.44
CA ASN A 95 7.63 15.94 10.52
C ASN A 95 8.93 16.58 11.07
N THR A 96 10.07 15.89 10.99
CA THR A 96 11.36 16.43 11.44
C THR A 96 12.07 17.31 10.42
N ARG A 97 11.70 17.21 9.13
CA ARG A 97 12.20 18.13 8.08
C ARG A 97 11.46 19.47 8.03
N THR A 98 10.38 19.61 8.81
CA THR A 98 9.55 20.83 8.90
C THR A 98 9.71 21.59 10.22
N GLN A 99 10.71 21.27 11.03
CA GLN A 99 11.07 22.11 12.17
C GLN A 99 12.10 23.16 11.71
N PRO A 100 11.87 24.47 11.98
CA PRO A 100 12.71 25.57 11.52
C PRO A 100 14.13 25.57 12.12
#